data_AF-V4H9Z4-F1
#
_entry.id   AF-V4H9Z4-F1
#
_cell.length_a   1.000
_cell.length_b   1.000
_cell.length_c   1.000
_cell.angle_alpha   90.00
_cell.angle_beta   90.00
_cell.angle_gamma   90.00
#
_symmetry.space_group_name_H-M   'P 1'
#
loop_
_entity.id
_entity.type
_entity.pdbx_description
1 polymer ?
#
loop_
_entity_poly.entity_id
_entity_poly.type
_entity_poly.pdbx_seq_one_letter_code
_entity_poly.pdbx_strand_id
1 'polypeptide(L)'
;MAEFMVVAGDETGDTRQFDVDGQDANRFLGREIGDEVDGTAIGADGLTLELTGGSDTAGRPMRENVPGTSLKELLLDGGVGYTPARDGERKRVTVRGREVSEETVQINARVGGGTLADALDDEESEGDADADADDDDE
;
A
#
# COMPACT_ATOMS: atom_id res chain seq x y z
N MET A 1 8.00 -2.51 -15.20
CA MET A 1 7.09 -1.39 -14.88
C MET A 1 6.99 -1.36 -13.36
N ALA A 2 6.61 -0.25 -12.73
CA ALA A 2 6.33 -0.32 -11.31
C ALA A 2 5.05 -1.14 -11.09
N GLU A 3 5.09 -2.06 -10.15
CA GLU A 3 4.02 -2.98 -9.77
C GLU A 3 3.96 -2.90 -8.23
N PHE A 4 2.81 -2.53 -7.68
CA PHE A 4 2.64 -2.31 -6.25
C PHE A 4 1.44 -3.08 -5.72
N MET A 5 1.63 -3.72 -4.56
CA MET A 5 0.52 -4.16 -3.73
C MET A 5 0.10 -3.01 -2.81
N VAL A 6 -1.04 -2.41 -3.09
CA VAL A 6 -1.61 -1.34 -2.26
C VAL A 6 -2.57 -1.95 -1.24
N VAL A 7 -2.29 -1.72 0.03
CA VAL A 7 -3.14 -2.14 1.14
C VAL A 7 -3.84 -0.91 1.68
N ALA A 8 -5.15 -0.80 1.41
CA ALA A 8 -5.96 0.33 1.82
C ALA A 8 -6.89 -0.07 2.97
N GLY A 9 -6.83 0.68 4.06
CA GLY A 9 -7.70 0.52 5.22
C GLY A 9 -8.60 1.73 5.44
N ASP A 10 -9.83 1.50 5.87
CA ASP A 10 -10.79 2.55 6.23
C ASP A 10 -10.95 2.72 7.75
N GLU A 11 -11.86 3.60 8.16
CA GLU A 11 -12.14 3.89 9.56
C GLU A 11 -12.99 2.81 10.28
N THR A 12 -13.65 1.92 9.53
CA THR A 12 -14.40 0.79 10.11
C THR A 12 -13.47 -0.36 10.49
N GLY A 13 -12.23 -0.33 10.01
CA GLY A 13 -11.22 -1.35 10.24
C GLY A 13 -11.17 -2.40 9.14
N ASP A 14 -11.91 -2.19 8.05
CA ASP A 14 -11.85 -3.02 6.87
C ASP A 14 -10.57 -2.68 6.10
N THR A 15 -9.93 -3.70 5.54
CA THR A 15 -8.71 -3.53 4.77
C THR A 15 -8.75 -4.47 3.58
N ARG A 16 -8.51 -3.92 2.38
CA ARG A 16 -8.40 -4.71 1.14
C ARG A 16 -7.05 -4.47 0.46
N GLN A 17 -6.64 -5.44 -0.33
CA GLN A 17 -5.39 -5.42 -1.08
C GLN A 17 -5.73 -5.26 -2.57
N PHE A 18 -4.97 -4.43 -3.26
CA PHE A 18 -5.13 -4.12 -4.68
C PHE A 18 -3.79 -4.29 -5.37
N ASP A 19 -3.77 -5.06 -6.44
CA ASP A 19 -2.64 -5.13 -7.35
C ASP A 19 -2.74 -3.95 -8.31
N VAL A 20 -1.75 -3.05 -8.24
CA VAL A 20 -1.73 -1.80 -9.01
C VAL A 20 -0.50 -1.75 -9.90
N ASP A 21 -0.75 -1.68 -11.20
CA ASP A 21 0.30 -1.75 -12.22
C ASP A 21 0.20 -0.59 -13.22
N GLY A 22 1.20 -0.50 -14.10
CA GLY A 22 1.12 0.36 -15.28
C GLY A 22 0.96 1.84 -14.97
N GLN A 23 -0.14 2.46 -15.43
CA GLN A 23 -0.37 3.89 -15.31
C GLN A 23 -0.85 4.29 -13.91
N ASP A 24 -1.55 3.38 -13.22
CA ASP A 24 -2.02 3.57 -11.84
C ASP A 24 -0.86 3.51 -10.85
N ALA A 25 0.09 2.60 -11.06
CA ALA A 25 1.32 2.53 -10.26
C ALA A 25 2.13 3.85 -10.32
N ASN A 26 2.20 4.49 -11.49
CA ASN A 26 2.94 5.75 -11.66
C ASN A 26 2.40 6.90 -10.80
N ARG A 27 1.16 6.82 -10.30
CA ARG A 27 0.59 7.84 -9.41
C ARG A 27 1.23 7.83 -8.02
N PHE A 28 1.79 6.70 -7.61
CA PHE A 28 2.46 6.53 -6.32
C PHE A 28 3.95 6.86 -6.37
N LEU A 29 4.61 6.73 -7.52
CA LEU A 29 6.04 7.01 -7.65
C LEU A 29 6.38 8.46 -7.27
N GLY A 30 7.40 8.63 -6.42
CA GLY A 30 7.84 9.95 -5.95
C GLY A 30 6.95 10.58 -4.88
N ARG A 31 5.89 9.89 -4.43
CA ARG A 31 5.10 10.29 -3.27
C ARG A 31 5.79 9.86 -1.98
N GLU A 32 5.60 10.64 -0.93
CA GLU A 32 6.17 10.37 0.38
C GLU A 32 5.10 9.89 1.36
N ILE A 33 5.51 9.20 2.43
CA ILE A 33 4.62 8.92 3.57
C ILE A 33 4.05 10.24 4.09
N GLY A 34 2.72 10.29 4.23
CA GLY A 34 1.92 11.46 4.59
C GLY A 34 1.33 12.19 3.38
N ASP A 35 1.71 11.85 2.15
CA ASP A 35 1.10 12.42 0.96
C ASP A 35 -0.23 11.74 0.63
N GLU A 36 -1.09 12.50 -0.04
CA GLU A 36 -2.38 12.06 -0.54
C GLU A 36 -2.29 11.68 -2.04
N VAL A 37 -2.96 10.59 -2.39
CA VAL A 37 -3.13 10.07 -3.75
C VAL A 37 -4.61 9.83 -4.01
N ASP A 38 -5.04 10.04 -5.25
CA ASP A 38 -6.42 9.83 -5.66
C ASP A 38 -6.80 8.34 -5.64
N GLY A 39 -7.97 8.02 -5.07
CA GLY A 39 -8.48 6.65 -4.91
C GLY A 39 -8.80 5.93 -6.23
N THR A 40 -8.91 6.66 -7.35
CA THR A 40 -9.03 6.06 -8.70
C THR A 40 -7.90 5.07 -8.99
N ALA A 41 -6.73 5.25 -8.37
CA ALA A 41 -5.59 4.35 -8.54
C ALA A 41 -5.82 2.91 -8.04
N ILE A 42 -6.87 2.69 -7.24
CA ILE A 42 -7.30 1.37 -6.74
C ILE A 42 -8.76 1.04 -7.10
N GLY A 43 -9.37 1.78 -8.04
CA GLY A 43 -10.80 1.64 -8.38
C GLY A 43 -11.77 2.23 -7.34
N ALA A 44 -11.27 3.07 -6.43
CA ALA A 44 -12.07 3.68 -5.37
C ALA A 44 -12.30 5.18 -5.69
N ASP A 45 -13.02 5.45 -6.78
CA ASP A 45 -13.29 6.80 -7.26
C ASP A 45 -13.96 7.70 -6.20
N GLY A 46 -13.51 8.95 -6.11
CA GLY A 46 -14.04 9.93 -5.16
C GLY A 46 -13.48 9.81 -3.74
N LEU A 47 -12.69 8.79 -3.44
CA LEU A 47 -11.95 8.66 -2.18
C LEU A 47 -10.51 9.17 -2.32
N THR A 48 -9.91 9.54 -1.19
CA THR A 48 -8.51 9.94 -1.11
C THR A 48 -7.74 8.94 -0.26
N LEU A 49 -6.54 8.58 -0.70
CA LEU A 49 -5.62 7.68 -0.02
C LEU A 49 -4.47 8.48 0.57
N GLU A 50 -4.28 8.44 1.89
CA GLU A 50 -3.04 8.94 2.50
C GLU A 50 -2.06 7.78 2.69
N LEU A 51 -0.82 7.97 2.21
CA LEU A 51 0.24 7.00 2.36
C LEU A 51 0.74 6.96 3.80
N THR A 52 0.62 5.81 4.46
CA THR A 52 1.01 5.64 5.87
C THR A 52 2.31 4.85 6.03
N GLY A 53 2.73 4.12 5.01
CA GLY A 53 3.97 3.34 5.04
C GLY A 53 4.10 2.40 3.86
N GLY A 54 4.99 1.44 3.99
CA GLY A 54 5.25 0.44 2.96
C GLY A 54 6.48 -0.40 3.27
N SER A 55 6.80 -1.30 2.35
CA SER A 55 7.97 -2.15 2.42
C SER A 55 8.62 -2.33 1.05
N ASP A 56 9.92 -2.63 1.07
CA ASP A 56 10.69 -2.87 -0.14
C ASP A 56 10.84 -4.35 -0.47
N THR A 57 11.52 -4.65 -1.58
CA THR A 57 11.79 -6.01 -2.05
C THR A 57 12.48 -6.93 -1.05
N ALA A 58 13.18 -6.40 -0.04
CA ALA A 58 13.81 -7.16 1.03
C ALA A 58 12.96 -7.20 2.32
N GLY A 59 11.73 -6.69 2.27
CA GLY A 59 10.84 -6.57 3.43
C GLY A 59 11.27 -5.49 4.42
N ARG A 60 12.18 -4.58 4.04
CA ARG A 60 12.58 -3.48 4.92
C ARG A 60 11.47 -2.43 4.92
N PRO A 61 11.05 -1.96 6.10
CA PRO A 61 9.98 -0.97 6.18
C PRO A 61 10.47 0.41 5.72
N MET A 62 9.57 1.16 5.10
CA MET A 62 9.73 2.59 4.86
C MET A 62 9.56 3.35 6.18
N ARG A 63 10.30 4.44 6.37
CA ARG A 63 10.26 5.23 7.61
C ARG A 63 10.11 6.72 7.34
N GLU A 64 9.05 7.33 7.90
CA GLU A 64 8.66 8.74 7.69
C GLU A 64 9.80 9.75 7.94
N ASN A 65 10.71 9.44 8.88
CA ASN A 65 11.79 10.34 9.30
C ASN A 65 13.05 10.22 8.42
N VAL A 66 13.01 9.39 7.37
CA VAL A 66 14.13 9.17 6.46
C VAL A 66 13.75 9.72 5.09
N PRO A 67 14.34 10.83 4.63
CA PRO A 67 13.97 11.42 3.34
C PRO A 67 14.50 10.62 2.15
N GLY A 68 13.77 10.72 1.03
CA GLY A 68 14.11 10.14 -0.27
C GLY A 68 13.84 8.64 -0.35
N THR A 69 14.39 8.00 -1.38
CA THR A 69 14.15 6.59 -1.74
C THR A 69 15.24 5.63 -1.23
N SER A 70 16.40 6.18 -0.85
CA SER A 70 17.58 5.40 -0.50
C SER A 70 17.44 4.66 0.83
N LEU A 71 18.16 3.55 0.95
CA LEU A 71 18.33 2.83 2.21
C LEU A 71 19.23 3.60 3.16
N LYS A 72 18.88 3.61 4.46
CA LYS A 72 19.73 4.14 5.52
C LYS A 72 19.84 3.19 6.68
N GLU A 73 21.05 3.03 7.21
CA GLU A 73 21.31 2.32 8.45
C GLU A 73 21.25 3.30 9.63
N LEU A 74 20.36 3.03 10.58
CA LEU A 74 20.12 3.90 11.73
C LEU A 74 20.30 3.11 13.03
N LEU A 75 20.86 3.76 14.06
CA LEU A 75 20.91 3.21 15.41
C LEU A 75 19.58 3.51 16.12
N LEU A 76 18.68 2.52 16.13
CA LEU A 76 17.33 2.63 16.69
C LEU A 76 17.29 2.14 18.14
N ASP A 77 16.49 2.78 18.97
CA ASP A 77 16.05 2.33 20.30
C ASP A 77 14.61 1.78 20.31
N GLY A 78 13.87 1.91 19.19
CA GLY A 78 12.55 1.34 18.98
C GLY A 78 11.81 1.93 17.78
N GLY A 79 10.56 1.53 17.58
CA GLY A 79 9.65 2.05 16.56
C GLY A 79 9.65 1.25 15.25
N VAL A 80 9.32 1.92 14.14
CA VAL A 80 9.21 1.28 12.82
C VAL A 80 10.52 0.59 12.43
N GLY A 81 10.44 -0.73 12.21
CA GLY A 81 11.57 -1.59 11.86
C GLY A 81 12.37 -2.16 13.03
N TYR A 82 12.07 -1.80 14.29
CA TYR A 82 12.75 -2.37 15.45
C TYR A 82 11.91 -2.34 16.73
N THR A 83 11.66 -3.51 17.29
CA THR A 83 11.08 -3.68 18.63
C THR A 83 12.16 -4.15 19.60
N PRO A 84 12.56 -3.34 20.60
CA PRO A 84 13.60 -3.71 21.55
C PRO A 84 13.11 -4.82 22.49
N ALA A 85 13.98 -5.78 22.81
CA ALA A 85 13.63 -6.88 23.71
C ALA A 85 13.79 -6.52 25.21
N ARG A 86 14.50 -5.44 25.50
CA ARG A 86 14.84 -4.98 26.86
C ARG A 86 15.05 -3.48 26.86
N ASP A 87 14.80 -2.84 28.01
CA ASP A 87 15.07 -1.43 28.20
C ASP A 87 16.52 -1.05 27.91
N GLY A 88 16.69 0.07 27.19
CA GLY A 88 17.99 0.60 26.79
C GLY A 88 18.68 -0.18 25.68
N GLU A 89 18.05 -1.18 25.06
CA GLU A 89 18.60 -1.84 23.88
C GLU A 89 18.58 -0.92 22.66
N ARG A 90 19.69 -0.91 21.91
CA ARG A 90 19.79 -0.21 20.65
C ARG A 90 20.37 -1.13 19.59
N LYS A 91 19.84 -1.05 18.37
CA LYS A 91 20.29 -1.87 17.24
C LYS A 91 20.46 -1.01 15.99
N ARG A 92 21.53 -1.27 15.23
CA ARG A 92 21.65 -0.74 13.87
C ARG A 92 20.74 -1.53 12.95
N VAL A 93 19.79 -0.85 12.35
CA VAL A 93 18.79 -1.42 11.44
C VAL A 93 18.76 -0.61 10.16
N THR A 94 18.73 -1.30 9.04
CA THR A 94 18.56 -0.69 7.71
C THR A 94 17.08 -0.54 7.42
N VAL A 95 16.68 0.70 7.13
CA VAL A 95 15.31 1.06 6.75
C VAL A 95 15.32 1.73 5.39
N ARG A 96 14.18 1.72 4.70
CA ARG A 96 14.01 2.49 3.46
C ARG A 96 13.53 3.89 3.77
N GLY A 97 13.89 4.83 2.91
CA GLY A 97 13.35 6.18 2.98
C GLY A 97 11.84 6.23 2.74
N ARG A 98 11.27 7.40 3.00
CA ARG A 98 9.83 7.65 3.01
C ARG A 98 9.22 7.84 1.62
N GLU A 99 10.04 8.03 0.60
CA GLU A 99 9.59 8.23 -0.78
C GLU A 99 9.41 6.88 -1.49
N VAL A 100 8.27 6.70 -2.15
CA VAL A 100 7.93 5.52 -2.94
C VAL A 100 8.77 5.49 -4.22
N SER A 101 9.34 4.32 -4.50
CA SER A 101 10.22 4.10 -5.64
C SER A 101 9.95 2.75 -6.28
N GLU A 102 10.62 2.46 -7.40
CA GLU A 102 10.47 1.18 -8.12
C GLU A 102 10.87 -0.06 -7.32
N GLU A 103 11.62 0.06 -6.21
CA GLU A 103 11.89 -1.10 -5.35
C GLU A 103 10.95 -1.20 -4.14
N THR A 104 9.98 -0.29 -4.03
CA THR A 104 8.84 -0.48 -3.12
C THR A 104 7.98 -1.61 -3.68
N VAL A 105 7.56 -2.55 -2.84
CA VAL A 105 6.69 -3.67 -3.25
C VAL A 105 5.29 -3.48 -2.70
N GLN A 106 5.19 -3.06 -1.43
CA GLN A 106 3.92 -2.84 -0.77
C GLN A 106 3.81 -1.38 -0.33
N ILE A 107 2.63 -0.81 -0.52
CA ILE A 107 2.25 0.53 -0.05
C ILE A 107 1.07 0.37 0.90
N ASN A 108 1.16 0.95 2.09
CA ASN A 108 0.06 0.98 3.04
C ASN A 108 -0.58 2.36 2.99
N ALA A 109 -1.89 2.40 2.81
CA ALA A 109 -2.65 3.63 2.72
C ALA A 109 -3.87 3.59 3.65
N ARG A 110 -4.28 4.77 4.11
CA ARG A 110 -5.56 4.97 4.79
C ARG A 110 -6.52 5.71 3.88
N VAL A 111 -7.78 5.32 3.91
CA VAL A 111 -8.85 5.99 3.17
C VAL A 111 -9.33 7.20 3.98
N GLY A 112 -9.44 8.34 3.31
CA GLY A 112 -10.05 9.54 3.85
C GLY A 112 -11.42 9.80 3.23
N GLY A 113 -12.42 10.08 4.07
CA GLY A 113 -13.70 10.63 3.63
C GLY A 113 -14.78 9.64 3.19
N GLY A 114 -14.64 8.34 3.48
CA GLY A 114 -15.64 7.31 3.18
C GLY A 114 -15.22 5.90 3.61
N THR A 115 -16.02 4.90 3.27
CA THR A 115 -15.68 3.47 3.49
C THR A 115 -15.23 2.82 2.19
N LEU A 116 -14.44 1.75 2.30
CA LEU A 116 -13.99 1.02 1.14
C LEU A 116 -15.11 0.21 0.47
N ALA A 117 -16.08 -0.25 1.26
CA ALA A 117 -17.20 -1.04 0.76
C ALA A 117 -18.08 -0.21 -0.20
N ASP A 118 -18.45 1.02 0.19
CA ASP A 118 -19.33 1.87 -0.63
C ASP A 118 -18.73 2.23 -1.99
N ALA A 119 -17.39 2.32 -2.08
CA ALA A 119 -16.71 2.69 -3.31
C ALA A 119 -16.48 1.52 -4.28
N LEU A 120 -16.52 0.28 -3.79
CA LEU A 120 -16.20 -0.92 -4.56
C LEU A 120 -17.44 -1.76 -4.91
N ASP A 121 -18.54 -1.62 -4.17
CA ASP A 121 -19.80 -2.34 -4.42
C ASP A 121 -20.48 -1.93 -5.75
N ASP A 122 -20.11 -0.78 -6.34
CA ASP A 122 -20.61 -0.38 -7.67
C ASP A 122 -20.01 -1.25 -8.81
N GLU A 123 -18.93 -2.00 -8.57
CA GLU A 123 -18.28 -2.87 -9.58
C GLU A 123 -18.51 -4.38 -9.39
N GLU A 124 -19.02 -4.85 -8.24
CA GLU A 124 -19.28 -6.30 -8.04
C GLU A 124 -20.54 -6.80 -8.79
N SER A 125 -21.33 -5.91 -9.41
CA SER A 125 -22.55 -6.26 -10.15
C SER A 125 -22.34 -6.73 -11.60
N GLU A 126 -21.13 -6.62 -12.19
CA GLU A 126 -20.92 -6.93 -13.63
C GLU A 126 -20.01 -8.16 -13.90
N GLY A 127 -19.82 -9.05 -12.91
CA GLY A 127 -18.87 -10.17 -13.02
C GLY A 127 -19.44 -11.60 -13.15
N ASP A 128 -20.73 -11.82 -12.88
CA ASP A 128 -21.32 -13.18 -12.86
C ASP A 128 -22.52 -13.30 -13.80
N ALA A 129 -22.27 -13.09 -15.09
CA ALA A 129 -23.21 -13.45 -16.16
C ALA A 129 -22.45 -13.60 -17.47
N ASP A 130 -21.82 -14.77 -17.68
CA ASP A 130 -21.74 -15.47 -18.98
C ASP A 130 -20.64 -16.56 -18.92
N ALA A 131 -21.03 -17.80 -18.57
CA ALA A 131 -20.54 -19.04 -19.19
C ALA A 131 -21.20 -20.30 -18.58
N ASP A 132 -22.53 -20.35 -18.55
CA ASP A 132 -23.26 -21.63 -18.46
C ASP A 132 -24.22 -21.71 -19.65
N ALA A 133 -23.68 -22.09 -20.81
CA ALA A 133 -24.45 -22.52 -21.95
C ALA A 133 -23.65 -23.56 -22.78
N ASP A 134 -24.10 -24.81 -22.64
CA ASP A 134 -24.07 -25.91 -23.62
C ASP A 134 -22.71 -26.53 -24.00
N ASP A 135 -22.50 -27.81 -23.64
CA ASP A 135 -22.83 -28.89 -24.59
C ASP A 135 -22.93 -30.26 -23.88
N ASP A 136 -24.03 -30.93 -24.20
CA ASP A 136 -24.50 -32.26 -23.81
C ASP A 136 -23.72 -33.33 -24.60
N ASP A 137 -23.04 -34.30 -23.96
CA ASP A 137 -22.69 -35.58 -24.62
C ASP A 137 -22.24 -36.66 -23.61
N GLU A 138 -23.17 -37.55 -23.21
CA GLU A 138 -23.09 -39.04 -23.29
C GLU A 138 -24.22 -39.74 -22.50
#